data_AF-A0A1X7UVR0-F1
#
_entry.id   AF-A0A1X7UVR0-F1
#
_cell.length_a   1.000
_cell.length_b   1.000
_cell.length_c   1.000
_cell.angle_alpha   90.00
_cell.angle_beta   90.00
_cell.angle_gamma   90.00
#
_symmetry.space_group_name_H-M   'P 1'
#
loop_
_entity.id
_entity.type
_entity.pdbx_description
1 polymer ?
#
loop_
_entity_poly.entity_id
_entity_poly.type
_entity_poly.pdbx_seq_one_letter_code
_entity_poly.pdbx_strand_id
1 'polypeptide(L)'
;MWCHFKHSSVSTWKLKYLAQVKHQVKKGETPNVCSLTGKKRGRPLLLCERLDADVQHYIHAVHDGGGIVTTRITAAAATAIVRKTDRNLLAGNGGPIVITTGWAKSLLYRLNFVKRRGSSAAKITVSNFEELKQQYLFDFKSVVVMDEIPPQLIFIWD
;
A
#
# COMPACT_ATOMS: atom_id res chain seq x y z
N MET A 1 -33.91 -20.06 0.15
CA MET A 1 -32.59 -19.94 -0.50
C MET A 1 -31.72 -21.10 0.00
N TRP A 2 -31.59 -22.18 -0.77
CA TRP A 2 -30.78 -23.34 -0.36
C TRP A 2 -29.32 -23.09 -0.75
N CYS A 3 -28.43 -22.94 0.21
CA CYS A 3 -27.01 -22.82 -0.05
C CYS A 3 -26.46 -24.18 -0.52
N HIS A 4 -26.19 -24.32 -1.82
CA HIS A 4 -25.53 -25.50 -2.38
C HIS A 4 -24.06 -25.56 -1.96
N PHE A 5 -23.78 -26.19 -0.83
CA PHE A 5 -22.41 -26.52 -0.43
C PHE A 5 -22.01 -27.90 -0.94
N LYS A 6 -20.83 -28.00 -1.54
CA LYS A 6 -20.22 -29.28 -1.89
C LYS A 6 -19.95 -30.09 -0.60
N HIS A 7 -20.30 -31.37 -0.60
CA HIS A 7 -20.12 -32.26 0.57
C HIS A 7 -18.69 -32.24 1.14
N SER A 8 -17.67 -32.15 0.28
CA SER A 8 -16.26 -32.04 0.69
C SER A 8 -15.98 -30.81 1.58
N SER A 9 -16.64 -29.69 1.32
CA SER A 9 -16.48 -28.45 2.09
C SER A 9 -17.08 -28.59 3.49
N VAL A 10 -18.30 -29.16 3.58
CA VAL A 10 -18.98 -29.43 4.85
C VAL A 10 -18.17 -30.42 5.69
N SER A 11 -17.65 -31.48 5.06
CA SER A 11 -16.80 -32.47 5.74
C SER A 11 -15.52 -31.85 6.31
N THR A 12 -14.87 -30.96 5.54
CA THR A 12 -13.69 -30.22 6.02
C THR A 12 -14.00 -29.33 7.22
N TRP A 13 -15.16 -28.65 7.23
CA TRP A 13 -15.58 -27.82 8.36
C TRP A 13 -15.89 -28.66 9.60
N LYS A 14 -16.57 -29.79 9.45
CA LYS A 14 -16.85 -30.74 10.54
C LYS A 14 -15.55 -31.22 11.20
N LEU A 15 -14.56 -31.62 10.41
CA LEU A 15 -13.26 -32.04 10.93
C LEU A 15 -12.55 -30.94 11.72
N LYS A 16 -12.56 -29.71 11.21
CA LYS A 16 -11.99 -28.55 11.90
C LYS A 16 -12.70 -28.26 13.22
N TYR A 17 -14.03 -28.30 13.22
CA TYR A 17 -14.84 -28.10 14.41
C TYR A 17 -14.51 -29.15 15.49
N LEU A 18 -14.49 -30.44 15.11
CA LEU A 18 -14.16 -31.52 16.04
C LEU A 18 -12.74 -31.39 16.61
N ALA A 19 -11.77 -30.94 15.81
CA ALA A 19 -10.41 -30.68 16.28
C ALA A 19 -10.36 -29.54 17.31
N GLN A 20 -11.09 -28.45 17.07
CA GLN A 20 -11.17 -27.30 17.98
C GLN A 20 -11.83 -27.67 19.32
N VAL A 21 -12.93 -28.43 19.27
CA VAL A 21 -13.62 -28.94 20.46
C VAL A 21 -12.71 -29.84 21.28
N LYS A 22 -12.00 -30.79 20.64
CA LYS A 22 -11.02 -31.65 21.32
C LYS A 22 -9.92 -30.84 22.00
N HIS A 23 -9.47 -29.74 21.40
CA HIS A 23 -8.46 -28.87 21.97
C HIS A 23 -8.97 -28.10 23.21
N GLN A 24 -10.21 -27.58 23.17
CA GLN A 24 -10.82 -26.91 24.33
C GLN A 24 -11.04 -27.88 25.50
N VAL A 25 -11.55 -29.08 25.22
CA VAL A 25 -11.73 -30.14 26.24
C VAL A 25 -10.40 -30.54 26.87
N LYS A 26 -9.32 -30.64 26.08
CA LYS A 26 -7.96 -30.89 26.60
C LYS A 26 -7.44 -29.78 27.52
N LYS A 27 -7.92 -28.55 27.36
CA LYS A 27 -7.60 -27.40 28.23
C LYS A 27 -8.50 -27.31 29.47
N GLY A 28 -9.49 -28.19 29.61
CA GLY A 28 -10.45 -28.16 30.72
C GLY A 28 -11.54 -27.10 30.57
N GLU A 29 -11.66 -26.48 29.40
CA GLU A 29 -12.70 -25.48 29.10
C GLU A 29 -13.99 -26.15 28.64
N THR A 30 -15.14 -25.55 28.96
CA THR A 30 -16.43 -25.96 28.40
C THR A 30 -16.44 -25.69 26.89
N PRO A 31 -16.78 -26.67 26.03
CA PRO A 31 -16.63 -26.52 24.60
C PRO A 31 -17.67 -25.53 24.05
N ASN A 32 -17.22 -24.31 23.77
CA ASN A 32 -17.99 -23.27 23.12
C ASN A 32 -17.22 -22.73 21.91
N VAL A 33 -17.58 -23.22 20.71
CA VAL A 33 -16.91 -22.88 19.46
C VAL A 33 -17.85 -22.05 18.58
N CYS A 34 -17.77 -20.72 18.73
CA CYS A 34 -18.56 -19.78 17.91
C CYS A 34 -17.90 -19.44 16.56
N SER A 35 -16.61 -19.70 16.39
CA SER A 35 -15.91 -19.41 15.14
C SER A 35 -14.83 -20.47 14.82
N LEU A 36 -14.64 -20.74 13.53
CA LEU A 36 -13.56 -21.58 13.03
C LEU A 36 -12.54 -20.70 12.31
N THR A 37 -11.25 -21.02 12.45
CA THR A 37 -10.20 -20.33 11.71
C THR A 37 -10.41 -20.49 10.20
N GLY A 38 -10.72 -19.37 9.54
CA GLY A 38 -10.85 -19.30 8.10
C GLY A 38 -9.52 -19.58 7.42
N LYS A 39 -9.53 -20.36 6.33
CA LYS A 39 -8.36 -20.40 5.45
C LYS A 39 -8.27 -19.06 4.71
N LYS A 40 -7.07 -18.48 4.57
CA LYS A 40 -6.86 -17.33 3.67
C LYS A 40 -7.37 -17.74 2.28
N ARG A 41 -8.31 -16.96 1.74
CA ARG A 41 -8.94 -17.20 0.44
C ARG A 41 -8.26 -16.36 -0.62
N GLY A 42 -8.28 -16.82 -1.86
CA GLY A 42 -7.73 -16.10 -3.01
C GLY A 42 -6.42 -16.70 -3.52
N ARG A 43 -5.88 -16.07 -4.58
CA ARG A 43 -4.61 -16.47 -5.19
C ARG A 43 -3.46 -16.12 -4.24
N PRO A 44 -2.49 -17.02 -4.03
CA PRO A 44 -1.32 -16.73 -3.23
C PRO A 44 -0.51 -15.56 -3.81
N LEU A 45 0.20 -14.84 -2.93
CA LEU A 45 1.07 -13.73 -3.31
C LEU A 45 2.27 -14.23 -4.12
N LEU A 46 2.64 -13.49 -5.16
CA LEU A 46 3.78 -13.83 -6.02
C LEU A 46 5.09 -13.88 -5.24
N LEU A 47 5.32 -12.91 -4.34
CA LEU A 47 6.57 -12.76 -3.60
C LEU A 47 6.53 -13.41 -2.20
N CYS A 48 5.55 -14.28 -1.92
CA CYS A 48 5.24 -14.74 -0.57
C CYS A 48 4.95 -13.58 0.41
N GLU A 49 4.53 -13.87 1.64
CA GLU A 49 4.09 -12.82 2.58
C GLU A 49 5.22 -11.89 3.02
N ARG A 50 6.43 -12.44 3.22
CA ARG A 50 7.58 -11.66 3.72
C ARG A 50 8.09 -10.63 2.71
N LEU A 51 8.46 -11.05 1.50
CA LEU A 51 9.00 -10.11 0.52
C LEU A 51 7.94 -9.13 0.05
N ASP A 52 6.68 -9.56 -0.07
CA ASP A 52 5.59 -8.64 -0.41
C ASP A 52 5.45 -7.54 0.65
N ALA A 53 5.54 -7.87 1.95
CA ALA A 53 5.58 -6.88 3.02
C ALA A 53 6.80 -5.96 2.94
N ASP A 54 8.00 -6.49 2.65
CA ASP A 54 9.21 -5.68 2.47
C ASP A 54 9.05 -4.65 1.34
N VAL A 55 8.42 -5.05 0.22
CA VAL A 55 8.10 -4.10 -0.87
C VAL A 55 7.08 -3.07 -0.40
N GLN A 56 6.02 -3.47 0.30
CA GLN A 56 5.00 -2.54 0.80
C GLN A 56 5.61 -1.47 1.71
N HIS A 57 6.45 -1.87 2.67
CA HIS A 57 7.14 -0.96 3.58
C HIS A 57 8.03 0.03 2.83
N TYR A 58 8.80 -0.44 1.85
CA TYR A 58 9.62 0.44 1.03
C TYR A 58 8.77 1.48 0.27
N ILE A 59 7.66 1.05 -0.34
CA ILE A 59 6.79 1.95 -1.09
C ILE A 59 6.13 3.00 -0.21
N HIS A 60 5.70 2.62 1.02
CA HIS A 60 5.22 3.58 2.01
C HIS A 60 6.31 4.59 2.39
N ALA A 61 7.53 4.14 2.69
CA ALA A 61 8.63 5.02 3.03
C ALA A 61 8.95 6.03 1.91
N VAL A 62 8.93 5.59 0.64
CA VAL A 62 9.11 6.47 -0.52
C VAL A 62 8.00 7.52 -0.59
N HIS A 63 6.75 7.11 -0.40
CA HIS A 63 5.61 8.02 -0.43
C HIS A 63 5.63 9.03 0.72
N ASP A 64 5.91 8.58 1.94
CA ASP A 64 5.91 9.41 3.13
C ASP A 64 7.07 10.42 3.11
N GLY A 65 8.18 10.06 2.45
CA GLY A 65 9.25 10.98 2.10
C GLY A 65 8.94 11.96 0.96
N GLY A 66 7.70 12.00 0.45
CA GLY A 66 7.28 12.89 -0.65
C GLY A 66 7.68 12.43 -2.05
N GLY A 67 8.22 11.21 -2.17
CA GLY A 67 8.63 10.61 -3.43
C GLY A 67 7.44 10.17 -4.27
N ILE A 68 7.61 10.21 -5.60
CA ILE A 68 6.57 9.76 -6.54
C ILE A 68 6.56 8.24 -6.58
N VAL A 69 5.42 7.63 -6.27
CA VAL A 69 5.22 6.18 -6.44
C VAL A 69 4.56 5.91 -7.78
N THR A 70 5.29 5.25 -8.69
CA THR A 70 4.76 4.80 -9.99
C THR A 70 4.87 3.29 -10.13
N THR A 71 4.06 2.71 -11.03
CA THR A 71 4.13 1.27 -11.35
C THR A 71 5.55 0.81 -11.74
N ARG A 72 6.32 1.66 -12.44
CA ARG A 72 7.71 1.34 -12.83
C ARG A 72 8.63 1.31 -11.60
N ILE A 73 8.51 2.32 -10.72
CA ILE A 73 9.26 2.38 -9.46
C ILE A 73 8.92 1.17 -8.58
N THR A 74 7.64 0.80 -8.50
CA THR A 74 7.18 -0.38 -7.75
C THR A 74 7.78 -1.68 -8.29
N ALA A 75 7.77 -1.89 -9.60
CA ALA A 75 8.37 -3.08 -10.21
C ALA A 75 9.89 -3.12 -10.00
N ALA A 76 10.56 -1.97 -10.14
CA ALA A 76 12.01 -1.86 -9.90
C ALA A 76 12.37 -2.13 -8.43
N ALA A 77 11.63 -1.54 -7.48
CA ALA A 77 11.83 -1.74 -6.05
C ALA A 77 11.67 -3.22 -5.67
N ALA A 78 10.61 -3.86 -6.16
CA ALA A 78 10.39 -5.28 -5.94
C ALA A 78 11.53 -6.13 -6.50
N THR A 79 12.01 -5.81 -7.71
CA THR A 79 13.15 -6.51 -8.32
C THR A 79 14.41 -6.33 -7.48
N ALA A 80 14.68 -5.12 -6.99
CA ALA A 80 15.83 -4.84 -6.14
C ALA A 80 15.75 -5.58 -4.79
N ILE A 81 14.59 -5.63 -4.15
CA ILE A 81 14.38 -6.31 -2.87
C ILE A 81 14.55 -7.83 -3.02
N VAL A 82 13.96 -8.42 -4.06
CA VAL A 82 14.16 -9.84 -4.37
C VAL A 82 15.63 -10.11 -4.65
N ARG A 83 16.27 -9.30 -5.51
CA ARG A 83 17.70 -9.44 -5.84
C ARG A 83 18.62 -9.32 -4.62
N LYS A 84 18.30 -8.43 -3.68
CA LYS A 84 19.05 -8.26 -2.42
C LYS A 84 18.88 -9.48 -1.51
N THR A 85 17.70 -10.08 -1.49
CA THR A 85 17.41 -11.25 -0.64
C THR A 85 18.00 -12.52 -1.24
N ASP A 86 17.61 -12.85 -2.47
CA ASP A 86 18.10 -14.00 -3.22
C ASP A 86 17.94 -13.72 -4.72
N ARG A 87 19.08 -13.60 -5.40
CA ARG A 87 19.13 -13.30 -6.82
C ARG A 87 18.56 -14.43 -7.66
N ASN A 88 18.69 -15.68 -7.21
CA ASN A 88 18.31 -16.87 -7.98
C ASN A 88 16.79 -17.04 -8.06
N LEU A 89 16.02 -16.27 -7.29
CA LEU A 89 14.57 -16.27 -7.41
C LEU A 89 14.06 -15.55 -8.65
N LEU A 90 14.83 -14.61 -9.20
CA LEU A 90 14.42 -13.84 -10.37
C LEU A 90 14.62 -14.64 -11.66
N ALA A 91 13.65 -14.56 -12.57
CA ALA A 91 13.71 -15.24 -13.86
C ALA A 91 14.94 -14.90 -14.70
N GLY A 92 15.45 -13.66 -14.60
CA GLY A 92 16.70 -13.27 -15.27
C GLY A 92 17.94 -14.03 -14.80
N ASN A 93 17.87 -14.70 -13.64
CA ASN A 93 18.93 -15.53 -13.07
C ASN A 93 18.52 -17.02 -13.00
N GLY A 94 17.52 -17.45 -13.78
CA GLY A 94 17.03 -18.84 -13.81
C GLY A 94 15.94 -19.17 -12.78
N GLY A 95 15.42 -18.17 -12.06
CA GLY A 95 14.39 -18.35 -11.04
C GLY A 95 12.94 -18.37 -11.55
N PRO A 96 11.97 -18.71 -10.68
CA PRO A 96 10.56 -18.77 -11.05
C PRO A 96 9.84 -17.42 -11.03
N ILE A 97 10.42 -16.37 -10.43
CA ILE A 97 9.73 -15.09 -10.20
C ILE A 97 9.91 -14.14 -11.38
N VAL A 98 8.79 -13.77 -12.01
CA VAL A 98 8.72 -12.70 -13.00
C VAL A 98 7.89 -11.55 -12.44
N ILE A 99 8.54 -10.42 -12.17
CA ILE A 99 7.87 -9.22 -11.69
C ILE A 99 7.29 -8.48 -12.89
N THR A 100 5.96 -8.58 -13.04
CA THR A 100 5.24 -7.95 -14.15
C THR A 100 4.66 -6.59 -13.77
N THR A 101 4.36 -5.77 -14.77
CA THR A 101 3.63 -4.50 -14.58
C THR A 101 2.24 -4.73 -13.99
N GLY A 102 1.58 -5.85 -14.32
CA GLY A 102 0.29 -6.24 -13.75
C GLY A 102 0.38 -6.52 -12.25
N TRP A 103 1.42 -7.24 -11.81
CA TRP A 103 1.68 -7.45 -10.39
C TRP A 103 1.92 -6.12 -9.66
N ALA A 104 2.73 -5.22 -10.23
CA ALA A 104 3.01 -3.92 -9.62
C ALA A 104 1.73 -3.06 -9.49
N LYS A 105 0.85 -3.05 -10.50
CA LYS A 105 -0.47 -2.39 -10.41
C LYS A 105 -1.35 -3.02 -9.32
N SER A 106 -1.35 -4.35 -9.21
CA SER A 106 -2.10 -5.05 -8.17
C SER A 106 -1.60 -4.68 -6.78
N LEU A 107 -0.29 -4.60 -6.56
CA LEU A 107 0.29 -4.15 -5.30
C LEU A 107 -0.16 -2.73 -4.95
N LEU A 108 -0.02 -1.80 -5.89
CA LEU A 108 -0.44 -0.40 -5.69
C LEU A 108 -1.93 -0.29 -5.35
N TYR A 109 -2.78 -1.10 -6.00
CA TYR A 109 -4.20 -1.16 -5.69
C TYR A 109 -4.46 -1.65 -4.26
N ARG A 110 -3.76 -2.71 -3.80
CA ARG A 110 -3.87 -3.20 -2.41
C ARG A 110 -3.41 -2.18 -1.38
N LEU A 111 -2.47 -1.32 -1.76
CA LEU A 111 -1.96 -0.23 -0.93
C LEU A 111 -2.79 1.06 -1.03
N ASN A 112 -3.89 1.07 -1.80
CA ASN A 112 -4.71 2.26 -2.09
C ASN A 112 -3.97 3.41 -2.80
N PHE A 113 -2.84 3.11 -3.46
CA PHE A 113 -2.16 4.05 -4.37
C PHE A 113 -2.87 4.09 -5.73
N VAL A 114 -4.01 4.75 -5.77
CA VAL A 114 -4.80 4.96 -6.99
C VAL A 114 -4.35 6.23 -7.70
N LYS A 115 -4.23 6.19 -9.03
CA LYS A 115 -3.88 7.35 -9.85
C LYS A 115 -4.99 8.41 -9.73
N ARG A 116 -4.77 9.47 -8.93
CA ARG A 116 -5.65 10.65 -8.87
C ARG A 116 -5.11 11.74 -9.81
N ARG A 117 -5.98 12.42 -10.57
CA ARG A 117 -5.58 13.62 -11.35
C ARG A 117 -4.84 14.59 -10.41
N GLY A 118 -3.64 15.04 -10.79
CA GLY A 118 -2.83 16.01 -10.01
C GLY A 118 -1.75 15.42 -9.06
N SER A 119 -1.71 14.10 -8.85
CA SER A 119 -0.76 13.46 -7.90
C SER A 119 0.62 13.10 -8.47
N SER A 120 0.95 13.58 -9.66
CA SER A 120 2.19 13.22 -10.37
C SER A 120 3.40 14.10 -10.05
N ALA A 121 3.21 15.19 -9.31
CA ALA A 121 4.32 16.03 -8.87
C ALA A 121 4.84 15.54 -7.52
N ALA A 122 6.17 15.38 -7.41
CA ALA A 122 6.81 15.22 -6.11
C ALA A 122 6.46 16.45 -5.26
N LYS A 123 6.16 16.27 -3.97
CA LYS A 123 6.07 17.42 -3.07
C LYS A 123 7.47 18.01 -2.96
N ILE A 124 7.70 19.16 -3.59
CA ILE A 124 8.93 19.92 -3.37
C ILE A 124 8.81 20.51 -1.97
N THR A 125 9.34 19.80 -0.98
CA THR A 125 9.49 20.32 0.38
C THR A 125 10.71 21.21 0.40
N VAL A 126 10.51 22.52 0.39
CA VAL A 126 11.57 23.49 0.69
C VAL A 126 11.64 23.60 2.21
N SER A 127 12.83 23.45 2.80
CA SER A 127 13.02 23.50 4.26
C SER A 127 12.51 24.80 4.89
N ASN A 128 12.54 25.88 4.13
CA ASN A 128 12.18 27.23 4.56
C ASN A 128 10.89 27.71 3.88
N PHE A 129 10.01 26.79 3.46
CA PHE A 129 8.80 27.15 2.70
C PHE A 129 7.96 28.21 3.42
N GLU A 130 7.77 28.08 4.73
CA GLU A 130 6.95 29.04 5.48
C GLU A 130 7.61 30.41 5.58
N GLU A 131 8.93 30.45 5.77
CA GLU A 131 9.71 31.70 5.76
C GLU A 131 9.64 32.39 4.39
N LEU A 132 9.83 31.64 3.30
CA LEU A 132 9.73 32.14 1.93
C LEU A 132 8.33 32.63 1.59
N LYS A 133 7.30 31.93 2.06
CA LYS A 133 5.89 32.34 1.91
C LYS A 133 5.62 33.64 2.65
N GLN A 134 6.11 33.77 3.88
CA GLN A 134 5.97 35.00 4.67
C GLN A 134 6.72 36.17 4.03
N GLN A 135 7.95 35.94 3.57
CA GLN A 135 8.75 36.94 2.87
C GLN A 135 8.04 37.41 1.59
N TYR A 136 7.56 36.47 0.78
CA TYR A 136 6.81 36.79 -0.44
C TYR A 136 5.54 37.61 -0.14
N LEU A 137 4.78 37.23 0.88
CA LEU A 137 3.58 38.00 1.28
C LEU A 137 3.93 39.39 1.81
N PHE A 138 5.06 39.53 2.50
CA PHE A 138 5.55 40.81 2.98
C PHE A 138 5.96 41.71 1.81
N ASP A 139 6.75 41.19 0.88
CA ASP A 139 7.21 41.89 -0.32
C ASP A 139 6.03 42.27 -1.22
N PHE A 140 5.04 41.38 -1.37
CA PHE A 140 3.81 41.70 -2.09
C PHE A 140 3.05 42.86 -1.43
N LYS A 141 2.86 42.81 -0.11
CA LYS A 141 2.18 43.89 0.63
C LYS A 141 2.94 45.21 0.55
N SER A 142 4.26 45.19 0.58
CA SER A 142 5.06 46.41 0.47
C SER A 142 4.88 47.05 -0.90
N VAL A 143 4.90 46.27 -1.99
CA VAL A 143 4.63 46.77 -3.35
C VAL A 143 3.22 47.34 -3.48
N VAL A 144 2.20 46.66 -2.97
CA VAL A 144 0.81 47.16 -3.00
C VAL A 144 0.66 48.50 -2.30
N VAL A 145 1.36 48.70 -1.17
CA VAL A 145 1.33 49.95 -0.41
C VAL A 145 2.14 51.04 -1.12
N MET A 146 3.33 50.71 -1.64
CA MET A 146 4.22 51.67 -2.31
C MET A 146 3.64 52.20 -3.62
N ASP A 147 2.98 51.35 -4.39
CA ASP A 147 2.39 51.69 -5.69
C ASP A 147 0.90 52.10 -5.57
N GLU A 148 0.40 52.28 -4.33
CA GLU A 148 -0.99 52.64 -4.02
C GLU A 148 -2.03 51.82 -4.79
N ILE A 149 -1.77 50.51 -4.96
CA ILE A 149 -2.59 49.64 -5.81
C ILE A 149 -3.96 49.47 -5.15
N PRO A 150 -5.07 49.87 -5.81
CA PRO A 150 -6.39 49.75 -5.24
C PRO A 150 -6.74 48.27 -5.01
N PRO A 151 -7.38 47.91 -3.88
CA PRO A 151 -7.71 46.52 -3.57
C PRO A 151 -8.55 45.82 -4.64
N GLN A 152 -9.30 46.59 -5.44
CA GLN A 152 -10.15 46.09 -6.53
C GLN A 152 -9.34 45.50 -7.69
N LEU A 153 -8.04 45.82 -7.80
CA LEU A 153 -7.13 45.34 -8.84
C LEU A 153 -6.25 44.18 -8.38
N ILE A 154 -6.37 43.74 -7.12
CA ILE A 154 -5.62 42.62 -6.58
C ILE A 154 -6.37 41.32 -6.86
N PHE A 155 -5.84 40.51 -7.78
CA PHE A 155 -6.41 39.20 -8.10
C PHE A 155 -5.58 38.09 -7.45
N ILE A 156 -6.19 37.36 -6.52
CA ILE A 156 -5.65 36.11 -5.99
C ILE A 156 -6.33 34.99 -6.79
N TRP A 157 -5.60 34.35 -7.69
CA TRP A 157 -6.05 33.12 -8.34
C TRP A 157 -5.81 31.95 -7.37
N ASP A 158 -6.89 31.25 -7.01
CA ASP A 158 -6.88 29.98 -6.26
C ASP A 158 -6.89 28.78 -7.23
#